data_AF-A0A956ZKX1-F1
#
_entry.id   AF-A0A956ZKX1-F1
#
_cell.length_a   1.000
_cell.length_b   1.000
_cell.length_c   1.000
_cell.angle_alpha   90.00
_cell.angle_beta   90.00
_cell.angle_gamma   90.00
#
_symmetry.space_group_name_H-M   'P 1'
#
loop_
_entity.id
_entity.type
_entity.pdbx_description
1 polymer ?
#
loop_
_entity_poly.entity_id
_entity_poly.type
_entity_poly.pdbx_seq_one_letter_code
_entity_poly.pdbx_strand_id
1 'polypeptide(L)'
;RNVEASPYRFSVDPLETRRIEEAMDAAGTELAGFYHSHTGSPAIPSPTDIRQMGTFFGPPYVHFVIGLADPENPEVRVWYIEGGDRVEHEYEITS
;
A
#
# COMPACT_ATOMS: atom_id res chain seq x y z
N ARG A 1 -11.87 3.41 -5.48
CA ARG A 1 -11.63 2.64 -6.75
C ARG A 1 -10.35 3.18 -7.39
N ASN A 2 -9.41 2.39 -7.94
CA ASN A 2 -8.22 2.98 -8.60
C ASN A 2 -8.68 3.82 -9.82
N VAL A 3 -8.52 5.14 -9.73
CA VAL A 3 -9.01 6.11 -10.72
C VAL A 3 -8.15 6.09 -11.99
N GLU A 4 -6.88 5.69 -11.90
CA GLU A 4 -5.95 5.73 -13.03
C GLU A 4 -6.04 4.52 -13.96
N ALA A 5 -6.64 3.40 -13.53
CA ALA A 5 -6.60 2.11 -14.26
C ALA A 5 -5.19 1.75 -14.78
N SER A 6 -4.15 2.21 -14.08
CA SER A 6 -2.75 2.04 -14.42
C SER A 6 -2.16 0.95 -13.54
N PRO A 7 -1.39 -0.01 -14.09
CA PRO A 7 -0.71 -1.02 -13.30
C PRO A 7 0.48 -0.46 -12.49
N TYR A 8 0.82 0.83 -12.65
CA TYR A 8 2.00 1.47 -12.06
C TYR A 8 1.70 2.67 -11.16
N ARG A 9 0.43 3.06 -11.04
CA ARG A 9 0.01 4.24 -10.28
C ARG A 9 -1.35 3.97 -9.64
N PHE A 10 -1.46 4.26 -8.36
CA PHE A 10 -2.73 4.33 -7.67
C PHE A 10 -2.99 5.79 -7.32
N SER A 11 -4.15 6.30 -7.72
CA SER A 11 -4.67 7.58 -7.25
C SER A 11 -6.01 7.30 -6.60
N VAL A 12 -6.15 7.75 -5.36
CA VAL A 12 -7.44 7.82 -4.66
C VAL A 12 -8.03 9.19 -4.97
N ASP A 13 -9.30 9.22 -5.37
CA ASP A 13 -10.01 10.48 -5.60
C ASP A 13 -9.96 11.33 -4.32
N PRO A 14 -9.56 12.62 -4.35
CA PRO A 14 -9.48 13.45 -3.15
C PRO A 14 -10.79 13.52 -2.34
N LEU A 15 -11.95 13.42 -3.00
CA LEU A 15 -13.25 13.35 -2.33
C LEU A 15 -13.49 11.98 -1.68
N GLU A 16 -12.91 10.90 -2.22
CA GLU A 16 -12.91 9.57 -1.60
C GLU A 16 -11.98 9.55 -0.38
N THR A 17 -10.78 10.15 -0.47
CA THR A 17 -9.86 10.32 0.65
C THR A 17 -10.52 11.04 1.82
N ARG A 18 -11.15 12.21 1.57
CA ARG A 18 -11.83 12.97 2.61
C ARG A 18 -12.93 12.18 3.31
N ARG A 19 -13.73 11.40 2.55
CA ARG A 19 -14.80 10.57 3.13
C ARG A 19 -14.25 9.45 4.01
N ILE A 20 -13.12 8.86 3.62
CA ILE A 20 -12.45 7.83 4.41
C ILE A 20 -11.91 8.42 5.71
N GLU A 21 -11.26 9.58 5.65
CA GLU A 21 -10.78 10.30 6.85
C GLU A 21 -11.92 10.62 7.82
N GLU A 22 -13.03 11.20 7.34
CA GLU A 22 -14.20 11.50 8.17
C GLU A 22 -14.81 10.24 8.80
N ALA A 23 -14.83 9.11 8.08
CA ALA A 23 -15.31 7.83 8.60
C ALA A 23 -14.37 7.24 9.67
N MET A 24 -13.06 7.38 9.48
CA MET A 24 -12.06 6.92 10.44
C MET A 24 -12.10 7.71 11.74
N ASP A 25 -12.25 9.04 11.65
CA ASP A 25 -12.42 9.92 12.80
C ASP A 25 -13.69 9.56 13.59
N ALA A 26 -14.81 9.35 12.89
CA ALA A 26 -16.08 8.95 13.51
C ALA A 26 -15.99 7.58 14.21
N ALA A 27 -15.14 6.68 13.70
CA ALA A 27 -14.89 5.37 14.28
C ALA A 27 -13.79 5.37 15.37
N GLY A 28 -13.06 6.48 15.57
CA GLY A 28 -11.91 6.55 16.46
C GLY A 28 -10.75 5.64 16.02
N THR A 29 -10.60 5.45 14.71
CA THR A 29 -9.56 4.57 14.10
C THR A 29 -8.48 5.40 13.41
N GLU A 30 -7.28 4.84 13.32
CA GLU A 30 -6.13 5.47 12.68
C GLU A 30 -5.68 4.70 11.44
N LEU A 31 -4.95 5.38 10.55
CA LEU A 31 -4.41 4.77 9.35
C LEU A 31 -3.24 3.87 9.73
N ALA A 32 -3.41 2.56 9.61
CA ALA A 32 -2.33 1.61 9.86
C ALA A 32 -1.35 1.52 8.68
N GLY A 33 -1.84 1.69 7.45
CA GLY A 33 -1.03 1.49 6.27
C GLY A 33 -1.84 1.35 4.98
N PHE A 34 -1.16 0.90 3.93
CA PHE A 34 -1.69 0.79 2.58
C PHE A 34 -1.47 -0.62 2.05
N TYR A 35 -2.27 -1.00 1.06
CA TYR A 35 -1.99 -2.17 0.26
C TYR A 35 -2.26 -1.91 -1.22
N HIS A 36 -1.49 -2.55 -2.09
CA HIS A 36 -1.74 -2.59 -3.52
C HIS A 36 -1.24 -3.89 -4.13
N SER A 37 -1.65 -4.17 -5.37
CA SER A 37 -1.30 -5.40 -6.08
C SER A 37 -0.45 -5.14 -7.32
N HIS A 38 0.52 -6.01 -7.56
CA HIS A 38 1.28 -6.09 -8.80
C HIS A 38 0.78 -7.26 -9.66
N THR A 39 0.22 -6.98 -10.83
CA THR A 39 -0.39 -8.02 -11.68
C THR A 39 0.61 -8.80 -12.54
N GLY A 40 1.84 -8.30 -12.70
CA GLY A 40 2.85 -8.92 -13.56
C GLY A 40 4.29 -8.76 -13.08
N SER A 41 4.49 -8.26 -11.86
CA SER A 41 5.81 -8.09 -11.23
C SER A 41 5.82 -8.69 -9.82
N PRO A 42 7.00 -9.01 -9.28
CA PRO A 42 7.13 -9.48 -7.89
C PRO A 42 6.50 -8.52 -6.88
N ALA A 43 6.20 -9.01 -5.68
CA ALA A 43 5.63 -8.24 -4.57
C ALA A 43 6.64 -7.27 -3.91
N ILE A 44 7.38 -6.51 -4.72
CA ILE A 44 8.46 -5.62 -4.32
C ILE A 44 8.14 -4.19 -4.78
N PRO A 45 8.11 -3.18 -3.87
CA PRO A 45 7.94 -1.78 -4.24
C PRO A 45 8.94 -1.34 -5.32
N SER A 46 8.41 -0.84 -6.43
CA SER A 46 9.17 -0.22 -7.50
C SER A 46 9.69 1.16 -7.09
N PRO A 47 10.64 1.76 -7.84
CA PRO A 47 11.03 3.14 -7.62
C PRO A 47 9.86 4.14 -7.68
N THR A 48 8.79 3.83 -8.41
CA THR A 48 7.59 4.67 -8.47
C THR A 48 6.79 4.57 -7.18
N ASP A 49 6.63 3.36 -6.64
CA ASP A 49 5.94 3.11 -5.36
C ASP A 49 6.67 3.84 -4.22
N ILE A 50 8.00 3.66 -4.14
CA ILE A 50 8.84 4.33 -3.13
C ILE A 50 8.67 5.86 -3.17
N ARG A 51 8.62 6.46 -4.37
CA ARG A 51 8.40 7.92 -4.49
C ARG A 51 7.00 8.36 -4.09
N GLN A 52 5.97 7.55 -4.38
CA GLN A 52 4.59 7.88 -4.04
C GLN A 52 4.32 7.72 -2.54
N MET A 53 4.91 6.71 -1.90
CA MET A 53 4.66 6.35 -0.51
C MET A 53 5.64 7.03 0.46
N GLY A 54 6.92 7.16 0.10
CA GLY A 54 7.97 7.49 1.06
C GLY A 54 7.95 8.91 1.63
N THR A 55 7.38 9.91 0.95
CA THR A 55 7.44 11.31 1.43
C THR A 55 6.51 11.60 2.60
N PHE A 56 5.31 11.02 2.60
CA PHE A 56 4.28 11.28 3.62
C PHE A 56 3.84 10.02 4.36
N PHE A 57 4.17 8.84 3.83
CA PHE A 57 3.70 7.56 4.33
C PHE A 57 4.87 6.63 4.67
N GLY A 58 5.93 7.15 5.29
CA GLY A 58 6.97 6.30 5.89
C GLY A 58 6.50 5.66 7.21
N PRO A 59 7.39 5.05 8.01
CA PRO A 59 7.02 4.56 9.34
C PRO A 59 6.23 5.61 10.16
N PRO A 60 5.15 5.21 10.84
CA PRO A 60 4.75 3.83 11.17
C PRO A 60 3.83 3.14 10.14
N TYR A 61 3.58 3.75 8.97
CA TYR A 61 2.63 3.18 8.00
C TYR A 61 3.22 1.96 7.28
N VAL A 62 2.54 0.82 7.39
CA VAL A 62 2.92 -0.42 6.68
C VAL A 62 2.44 -0.38 5.23
N HIS A 63 3.20 -1.00 4.33
CA HIS A 63 2.82 -1.14 2.93
C HIS A 63 2.82 -2.59 2.51
N PHE A 64 1.63 -3.16 2.32
CA PHE A 64 1.48 -4.49 1.76
C PHE A 64 1.53 -4.43 0.24
N VAL A 65 2.42 -5.23 -0.36
CA VAL A 65 2.42 -5.47 -1.80
C VAL A 65 1.99 -6.90 -2.04
N ILE A 66 0.94 -7.05 -2.87
CA ILE A 66 0.36 -8.33 -3.24
C ILE A 66 0.77 -8.65 -4.68
N GLY A 67 1.71 -9.57 -4.87
CA GLY A 67 2.11 -10.10 -6.16
C GLY A 67 1.08 -11.09 -6.69
N LEU A 68 0.54 -10.82 -7.88
CA LEU A 68 -0.48 -11.63 -8.56
C LEU A 68 0.03 -12.23 -9.87
N ALA A 69 1.35 -12.41 -10.00
CA ALA A 69 1.94 -13.07 -11.18
C ALA A 69 1.44 -14.53 -11.33
N ASP A 70 1.19 -15.20 -10.20
CA ASP A 70 0.40 -16.43 -10.11
C ASP A 70 -0.86 -16.14 -9.26
N PRO A 71 -2.03 -15.92 -9.87
CA PRO A 71 -3.25 -15.61 -9.14
C PRO A 71 -3.73 -16.75 -8.22
N GLU A 72 -3.31 -18.00 -8.47
CA GLU A 72 -3.65 -19.13 -7.59
C GLU A 72 -2.77 -19.16 -6.33
N ASN A 73 -1.59 -18.52 -6.39
CA ASN A 73 -0.62 -18.44 -5.30
C ASN A 73 -0.12 -17.00 -5.09
N PRO A 74 -0.97 -16.09 -4.57
CA PRO A 74 -0.58 -14.71 -4.38
C PRO A 74 0.56 -14.56 -3.37
N GLU A 75 1.59 -13.80 -3.73
CA GLU A 75 2.71 -13.48 -2.85
C GLU A 75 2.36 -12.21 -2.07
N VAL A 76 2.41 -12.24 -0.74
CA VAL A 76 2.18 -11.07 0.09
C VAL A 76 3.47 -10.72 0.82
N ARG A 77 3.88 -9.45 0.72
CA ARG A 77 5.07 -8.92 1.40
C ARG A 77 4.74 -7.58 2.03
N VAL A 78 5.34 -7.28 3.18
CA VAL A 78 5.14 -6.03 3.89
C VAL A 78 6.42 -5.22 3.95
N TRP A 79 6.27 -3.90 3.80
CA TRP A 79 7.39 -2.98 3.66
C TRP A 79 7.18 -1.72 4.50
N TYR A 80 8.26 -1.20 5.04
CA TYR A 80 8.38 0.22 5.38
C TYR A 80 9.14 0.94 4.28
N ILE A 81 8.69 2.15 3.98
CA ILE A 81 9.40 3.04 3.04
C ILE A 81 10.06 4.15 3.86
N GLU A 82 11.37 4.08 4.03
CA GLU A 82 12.14 5.02 4.83
C GLU A 82 13.43 5.43 4.11
N GLY A 83 13.84 6.70 4.26
CA GLY A 83 15.06 7.20 3.63
C GLY A 83 15.07 7.13 2.09
N GLY A 84 13.91 6.98 1.45
CA GLY A 84 13.82 6.77 0.01
C GLY A 84 14.14 5.34 -0.44
N ASP A 85 14.08 4.37 0.47
CA ASP A 85 14.24 2.95 0.16
C ASP A 85 13.14 2.10 0.83
N ARG A 86 13.08 0.82 0.47
CA ARG A 86 12.16 -0.17 1.02
C ARG A 86 12.87 -1.10 2.01
N VAL A 87 12.30 -1.26 3.18
CA VAL A 87 12.74 -2.22 4.20
C VAL A 87 11.65 -3.26 4.35
N GLU A 88 11.99 -4.53 4.12
CA GLU A 88 11.04 -5.64 4.27
C GLU A 88 10.84 -5.96 5.75
N HIS A 89 9.60 -6.28 6.12
CA HIS A 89 9.24 -6.76 7.46
C HIS A 89 8.52 -8.11 7.38
N GLU A 90 8.55 -8.85 8.48
CA GLU A 90 7.73 -10.03 8.66
C GLU A 90 6.31 -9.63 9.10
N TYR A 91 5.34 -10.49 8.80
CA TYR A 91 3.96 -10.33 9.26
C TYR A 91 3.39 -11.68 9.71
N GLU A 92 2.40 -11.61 10.60
CA GLU A 92 1.63 -12.76 11.05
C GLU A 92 0.15 -12.48 10.84
N ILE A 93 -0.60 -13.47 10.36
CA ILE A 93 -2.06 -13.41 10.29
C ILE A 93 -2.60 -14.16 11.50
N THR A 94 -3.25 -13.42 12.40
CA THR A 94 -3.91 -13.97 13.58
C THR A 94 -5.41 -14.07 13.36
N SER A 95 -6.06 -15.07 13.98
CA SER A 95 -7.50 -15.35 13.90
C SER A 95 -8.23 -14.98 15.18
#